data_AF-A0A3A6NM53-F1
#
_entry.id   AF-A0A3A6NM53-F1
#
_cell.length_a   1.000
_cell.length_b   1.000
_cell.length_c   1.000
_cell.angle_alpha   90.00
_cell.angle_beta   90.00
_cell.angle_gamma   90.00
#
_symmetry.space_group_name_H-M   'P 1'
#
loop_
_entity.id
_entity.type
_entity.pdbx_description
1 polymer ?
#
loop_
_entity_poly.entity_id
_entity_poly.type
_entity_poly.pdbx_seq_one_letter_code
_entity_poly.pdbx_strand_id
1 'polypeptide(L)'
;MAKKIEYDFSSLEGIFQRPEPLNAFALERMERVRHLLRDYEVYNCPPHCKQCCYGSILMSYTEFTYIILYIRKNWSLQKIEKFFRDNVGLLQVNGALLCPFLQEEAGIEHCSIYAARPLICRVFGTMAAPCQEPVEPGDLQENLFYQAYNLLYYSNDILIALNLDREQALFEAPFALWCLADNSEETRGFLRTLLEERKDSFNAVLYDCGQNNFYAYHQGMKVILSK
;
A
#
# COMPACT_ATOMS: atom_id res chain seq x y z
N MET A 1 16.36 9.02 -17.39
CA MET A 1 14.88 8.95 -17.43
C MET A 1 14.43 7.96 -16.37
N ALA A 2 13.46 8.34 -15.52
CA ALA A 2 12.88 7.40 -14.57
C ALA A 2 12.13 6.30 -15.34
N LYS A 3 12.29 5.04 -14.94
CA LYS A 3 11.51 3.92 -15.50
C LYS A 3 10.14 3.90 -14.82
N LYS A 4 9.11 3.45 -15.52
CA LYS A 4 7.74 3.30 -15.01
C LYS A 4 7.20 1.93 -15.42
N ILE A 5 6.21 1.40 -14.69
CA ILE A 5 5.37 0.32 -15.23
C ILE A 5 4.82 0.79 -16.58
N GLU A 6 4.84 -0.09 -17.58
CA GLU A 6 4.35 0.19 -18.94
C GLU A 6 2.81 0.18 -18.96
N TYR A 7 2.21 1.12 -18.23
CA TYR A 7 0.78 1.34 -18.13
C TYR A 7 0.48 2.83 -17.97
N ASP A 8 -0.54 3.32 -18.67
CA ASP A 8 -1.03 4.69 -18.51
C ASP A 8 -1.99 4.79 -17.33
N PHE A 9 -1.45 5.10 -16.16
CA PHE A 9 -2.25 5.30 -14.95
C PHE A 9 -3.21 6.49 -15.03
N SER A 10 -3.02 7.42 -15.98
CA SER A 10 -3.94 8.54 -16.17
C SER A 10 -5.20 8.16 -16.94
N SER A 11 -5.23 6.99 -17.59
CA SER A 11 -6.41 6.46 -18.28
C SER A 11 -7.32 5.63 -17.37
N LEU A 12 -7.02 5.51 -16.07
CA LEU A 12 -7.86 4.79 -15.13
C LEU A 12 -9.18 5.55 -14.90
N GLU A 13 -10.30 4.85 -15.08
CA GLU A 13 -11.64 5.41 -14.96
C GLU A 13 -12.30 4.95 -13.66
N GLY A 14 -13.06 5.83 -13.01
CA GLY A 14 -13.87 5.42 -11.85
C GLY A 14 -13.08 5.06 -10.58
N ILE A 15 -11.75 5.22 -10.54
CA ILE A 15 -10.92 4.91 -9.35
C ILE A 15 -11.32 5.67 -8.07
N PHE A 16 -12.08 6.76 -8.22
CA PHE A 16 -12.64 7.58 -7.14
C PHE A 16 -14.14 7.31 -6.86
N GLN A 17 -14.79 6.49 -7.68
CA GLN A 17 -16.22 6.16 -7.65
C GLN A 17 -16.44 4.83 -6.91
N ARG A 18 -16.10 4.83 -5.62
CA ARG A 18 -16.26 3.64 -4.77
C ARG A 18 -17.65 3.58 -4.12
N PRO A 19 -18.22 2.37 -3.91
CA PRO A 19 -19.45 2.20 -3.15
C PRO A 19 -19.35 2.81 -1.75
N GLU A 20 -20.39 3.52 -1.32
CA GLU A 20 -20.38 4.18 -0.01
C GLU A 20 -20.18 3.22 1.18
N PRO A 21 -20.73 2.00 1.20
CA PRO A 21 -20.43 1.04 2.27
C PRO A 21 -18.94 0.73 2.41
N LEU A 22 -18.20 0.65 1.29
CA LEU A 22 -16.76 0.42 1.30
C LEU A 22 -16.01 1.65 1.82
N ASN A 23 -16.44 2.85 1.43
CA ASN A 23 -15.86 4.11 1.92
C ASN A 23 -16.02 4.24 3.44
N ALA A 24 -17.24 4.02 3.93
CA ALA A 24 -17.58 4.07 5.35
C ALA A 24 -16.77 3.03 6.13
N PHE A 25 -16.67 1.80 5.62
CA PHE A 25 -15.86 0.75 6.22
C PHE A 25 -14.39 1.16 6.36
N ALA A 26 -13.76 1.67 5.29
CA ALA A 26 -12.37 2.08 5.33
C ALA A 26 -12.11 3.23 6.31
N LEU A 27 -13.02 4.21 6.36
CA LEU A 27 -12.95 5.32 7.33
C LEU A 27 -13.05 4.82 8.77
N GLU A 28 -14.02 3.95 9.07
CA GLU A 28 -14.20 3.37 10.40
C GLU A 28 -12.97 2.60 10.85
N ARG A 29 -12.44 1.70 10.00
CA ARG A 29 -11.26 0.88 10.34
C ARG A 29 -10.02 1.73 10.57
N MET A 30 -9.77 2.72 9.71
CA MET A 30 -8.62 3.62 9.89
C MET A 30 -8.75 4.50 11.14
N GLU A 31 -9.97 4.88 11.53
CA GLU A 31 -10.21 5.60 12.78
C GLU A 31 -9.93 4.70 14.00
N ARG A 32 -10.37 3.45 13.97
CA ARG A 32 -10.09 2.48 15.04
C ARG A 32 -8.59 2.21 15.18
N VAL A 33 -7.87 2.08 14.07
CA VAL A 33 -6.40 1.95 14.08
C VAL A 33 -5.74 3.19 14.68
N ARG A 34 -6.15 4.40 14.27
CA ARG A 34 -5.64 5.65 14.84
C ARG A 34 -5.91 5.74 16.34
N HIS A 35 -7.12 5.38 16.78
CA HIS A 35 -7.45 5.36 18.21
C HIS A 35 -6.59 4.36 18.99
N LEU A 36 -6.36 3.16 18.43
CA LEU A 36 -5.57 2.09 19.04
C LEU A 36 -4.10 2.48 19.19
N LEU A 37 -3.56 3.23 18.21
CA LEU A 37 -2.15 3.63 18.14
C LEU A 37 -1.91 5.07 18.58
N ARG A 38 -2.91 5.79 19.11
CA ARG A 38 -2.82 7.23 19.39
C ARG A 38 -1.64 7.62 20.28
N ASP A 39 -1.28 6.75 21.22
CA ASP A 39 -0.20 6.98 22.19
C ASP A 39 1.19 6.71 21.56
N TYR A 40 1.22 6.14 20.35
CA TYR A 40 2.41 5.80 19.56
C TYR A 40 2.48 6.57 18.23
N GLU A 41 1.43 7.28 17.84
CA GLU A 41 1.35 8.09 16.61
C GLU A 41 2.32 9.29 16.67
N VAL A 42 2.83 9.61 17.86
CA VAL A 42 3.86 10.62 18.11
C VAL A 42 5.26 10.08 17.78
N TYR A 43 5.51 9.86 16.49
CA TYR A 43 6.79 9.87 15.78
C TYR A 43 8.00 9.14 16.41
N ASN A 44 8.20 7.88 16.00
CA ASN A 44 9.54 7.27 16.03
C ASN A 44 10.32 7.46 14.71
N CYS A 45 9.68 8.03 13.66
CA CYS A 45 10.33 8.37 12.40
C CYS A 45 10.36 9.90 12.22
N PRO A 46 11.55 10.53 12.11
CA PRO A 46 11.66 11.98 11.95
C PRO A 46 10.89 12.49 10.72
N PRO A 47 10.20 13.65 10.77
CA PRO A 47 9.42 14.17 9.64
C PRO A 47 10.21 14.30 8.33
N HIS A 48 11.51 14.57 8.46
CA HIS A 48 12.49 14.76 7.39
C HIS A 48 13.12 13.44 6.87
N CYS A 49 12.72 12.28 7.40
CA CYS A 49 13.18 10.99 6.90
C CYS A 49 12.27 10.49 5.76
N LYS A 50 12.90 10.02 4.67
CA LYS A 50 12.20 9.46 3.48
C LYS A 50 12.61 8.03 3.13
N GLN A 51 13.38 7.35 3.98
CA GLN A 51 13.97 6.05 3.64
C GLN A 51 12.93 4.98 3.31
N CYS A 52 11.82 4.93 4.05
CA CYS A 52 10.74 3.97 3.78
C CYS A 52 10.11 4.16 2.38
N CYS A 53 10.20 5.36 1.80
CA CYS A 53 9.63 5.65 0.47
C CYS A 53 10.43 5.03 -0.69
N TYR A 54 11.69 4.62 -0.45
CA TYR A 54 12.50 3.86 -1.41
C TYR A 54 12.29 2.33 -1.28
N GLY A 55 11.26 1.90 -0.57
CA GLY A 55 10.78 0.51 -0.56
C GLY A 55 9.40 0.39 -1.21
N SER A 56 9.06 -0.83 -1.64
CA SER A 56 7.68 -1.18 -1.99
C SER A 56 6.83 -1.20 -0.72
N ILE A 57 6.14 -0.10 -0.43
CA ILE A 57 5.22 0.01 0.69
C ILE A 57 3.98 -0.84 0.40
N LEU A 58 3.84 -1.94 1.12
CA LEU A 58 2.65 -2.78 1.08
C LEU A 58 1.55 -2.18 1.96
N MET A 59 0.31 -2.26 1.48
CA MET A 59 -0.87 -1.84 2.21
C MET A 59 -2.05 -2.74 1.89
N SER A 60 -3.05 -2.73 2.75
CA SER A 60 -4.32 -3.43 2.55
C SER A 60 -5.22 -2.68 1.59
N TYR A 61 -6.25 -3.36 1.11
CA TYR A 61 -7.31 -2.72 0.32
C TYR A 61 -8.07 -1.63 1.12
N THR A 62 -8.23 -1.83 2.43
CA THR A 62 -8.83 -0.86 3.35
C THR A 62 -8.01 0.44 3.40
N GLU A 63 -6.69 0.32 3.51
CA GLU A 63 -5.77 1.45 3.53
C GLU A 63 -5.73 2.17 2.18
N PHE A 64 -5.67 1.42 1.08
CA PHE A 64 -5.76 1.97 -0.27
C PHE A 64 -7.04 2.78 -0.48
N THR A 65 -8.20 2.23 -0.08
CA THR A 65 -9.49 2.92 -0.14
C THR A 65 -9.45 4.23 0.65
N TYR A 66 -8.92 4.20 1.87
CA TYR A 66 -8.78 5.40 2.70
C TYR A 66 -7.85 6.45 2.08
N ILE A 67 -6.73 6.04 1.48
CA ILE A 67 -5.80 6.93 0.77
C ILE A 67 -6.51 7.62 -0.41
N ILE A 68 -7.29 6.87 -1.20
CA ILE A 68 -8.02 7.46 -2.31
C ILE A 68 -9.08 8.47 -1.83
N LEU A 69 -9.80 8.17 -0.74
CA LEU A 69 -10.73 9.11 -0.13
C LEU A 69 -10.02 10.38 0.35
N TYR A 70 -8.85 10.23 0.96
CA TYR A 70 -8.02 11.36 1.37
C TYR A 70 -7.60 12.22 0.17
N ILE A 71 -7.09 11.59 -0.91
CA ILE A 71 -6.69 12.30 -2.14
C ILE A 71 -7.89 13.06 -2.71
N ARG A 72 -9.03 12.40 -2.89
CA ARG A 72 -10.26 13.01 -3.42
C ARG A 72 -10.73 14.22 -2.61
N LYS A 73 -10.63 14.14 -1.28
CA LYS A 73 -11.08 15.20 -0.37
C LYS A 73 -10.13 16.39 -0.32
N ASN A 74 -8.82 16.16 -0.41
CA ASN A 74 -7.82 17.16 -0.08
C ASN A 74 -7.05 17.69 -1.28
N TRP A 75 -7.11 17.05 -2.45
CA TRP A 75 -6.35 17.45 -3.63
C TRP A 75 -7.26 18.02 -4.72
N SER A 76 -6.76 19.01 -5.46
CA SER A 76 -7.43 19.49 -6.67
C SER A 76 -7.38 18.44 -7.78
N LEU A 77 -8.35 18.48 -8.69
CA LEU A 77 -8.38 17.58 -9.85
C LEU A 77 -7.07 17.62 -10.65
N GLN A 78 -6.53 18.81 -10.91
CA GLN A 78 -5.25 19.00 -11.59
C GLN A 78 -4.08 18.31 -10.87
N LYS A 79 -4.06 18.35 -9.52
CA LYS A 79 -3.03 17.66 -8.72
C LYS A 79 -3.18 16.15 -8.82
N ILE A 80 -4.42 15.65 -8.81
CA ILE A 80 -4.72 14.22 -8.98
C ILE A 80 -4.26 13.73 -10.34
N GLU A 81 -4.67 14.39 -11.42
CA GLU A 81 -4.28 14.04 -12.80
C GLU A 81 -2.76 14.03 -12.96
N LYS A 82 -2.10 15.06 -12.44
CA LYS A 82 -0.63 15.14 -12.44
C LYS A 82 0.00 13.98 -11.68
N PHE A 83 -0.52 13.64 -10.51
CA PHE A 83 0.00 12.54 -9.69
C PHE A 83 -0.12 11.18 -10.40
N PHE A 84 -1.27 10.85 -10.99
CA PHE A 84 -1.44 9.58 -11.72
C PHE A 84 -0.52 9.49 -12.95
N ARG A 85 -0.41 10.58 -13.70
CA ARG A 85 0.46 10.64 -14.87
C ARG A 85 1.94 10.55 -14.51
N ASP A 86 2.39 11.31 -13.52
CA ASP A 86 3.82 11.55 -13.29
C ASP A 86 4.42 10.65 -12.20
N ASN A 87 3.64 10.25 -11.18
CA ASN A 87 4.16 9.59 -9.97
C ASN A 87 3.78 8.12 -9.83
N VAL A 88 2.56 7.73 -10.20
CA VAL A 88 2.09 6.36 -10.00
C VAL A 88 2.85 5.39 -10.92
N GLY A 89 3.35 4.29 -10.37
CA GLY A 89 4.06 3.25 -11.12
C GLY A 89 5.53 3.53 -11.42
N LEU A 90 6.12 4.61 -10.88
CA LEU A 90 7.55 4.89 -11.02
C LEU A 90 8.41 3.77 -10.41
N LEU A 91 9.53 3.47 -11.07
CA LEU A 91 10.47 2.43 -10.70
C LEU A 91 11.83 3.04 -10.32
N GLN A 92 12.44 2.43 -9.31
CA GLN A 92 13.82 2.65 -8.93
C GLN A 92 14.79 2.02 -9.93
N VAL A 93 16.09 2.31 -9.79
CA VAL A 93 17.15 1.77 -10.65
C VAL A 93 17.19 0.24 -10.62
N ASN A 94 16.94 -0.35 -9.45
CA ASN A 94 16.87 -1.80 -9.25
C ASN A 94 15.56 -2.44 -9.74
N GLY A 95 14.63 -1.65 -10.29
CA GLY A 95 13.34 -2.12 -10.80
C GLY A 95 12.21 -2.20 -9.75
N ALA A 96 12.49 -1.95 -8.47
CA ALA A 96 11.46 -1.90 -7.42
C ALA A 96 10.55 -0.68 -7.60
N LEU A 97 9.31 -0.76 -7.10
CA LEU A 97 8.40 0.38 -7.10
C LEU A 97 8.89 1.48 -6.16
N LEU A 98 8.85 2.71 -6.64
CA LEU A 98 9.04 3.91 -5.83
C LEU A 98 7.69 4.31 -5.22
N CYS A 99 7.68 4.73 -3.95
CA CYS A 99 6.46 5.26 -3.34
C CYS A 99 5.98 6.48 -4.15
N PRO A 100 4.75 6.46 -4.70
CA PRO A 100 4.29 7.55 -5.58
C PRO A 100 4.08 8.86 -4.80
N PHE A 101 3.96 8.77 -3.48
CA PHE A 101 3.71 9.90 -2.59
C PHE A 101 4.98 10.64 -2.15
N LEU A 102 6.16 10.14 -2.52
CA LEU A 102 7.44 10.75 -2.20
C LEU A 102 7.56 12.15 -2.82
N GLN A 103 7.92 13.12 -1.99
CA GLN A 103 8.30 14.47 -2.36
C GLN A 103 9.79 14.65 -2.10
N GLU A 104 10.60 14.23 -3.07
CA GLU A 104 12.06 14.17 -2.95
C GLU A 104 12.69 15.52 -2.55
N GLU A 105 12.17 16.60 -3.13
CA GLU A 105 12.66 17.97 -2.99
C GLU A 105 12.04 18.74 -1.80
N ALA A 106 11.11 18.15 -1.06
CA ALA A 106 10.49 18.83 0.07
C ALA A 106 11.50 19.02 1.21
N GLY A 107 11.56 20.22 1.81
CA GLY A 107 12.51 20.49 2.90
C GLY A 107 12.09 19.95 4.27
N ILE A 108 10.83 19.52 4.43
CA ILE A 108 10.28 19.06 5.73
C ILE A 108 9.46 17.78 5.54
N GLU A 109 8.29 17.84 4.89
CA GLU A 109 7.42 16.68 4.72
C GLU A 109 7.64 15.99 3.38
N HIS A 110 8.36 14.88 3.37
CA HIS A 110 8.63 14.11 2.15
C HIS A 110 7.46 13.24 1.68
N CYS A 111 6.30 13.27 2.34
CA CYS A 111 5.15 12.44 2.00
C CYS A 111 3.90 13.29 1.76
N SER A 112 3.41 13.28 0.51
CA SER A 112 2.24 14.07 0.08
C SER A 112 0.89 13.65 0.71
N ILE A 113 0.87 12.51 1.40
CA ILE A 113 -0.29 11.97 2.13
C ILE A 113 0.03 11.73 3.60
N TYR A 114 0.88 12.55 4.22
CA TYR A 114 1.39 12.34 5.59
C TYR A 114 0.31 11.91 6.61
N ALA A 115 -0.82 12.63 6.61
CA ALA A 115 -1.97 12.37 7.49
C ALA A 115 -2.70 11.05 7.18
N ALA A 116 -2.60 10.54 5.95
CA ALA A 116 -3.27 9.35 5.48
C ALA A 116 -2.34 8.15 5.20
N ARG A 117 -1.12 8.18 5.74
CA ARG A 117 -0.16 7.09 5.59
C ARG A 117 -0.73 5.74 6.04
N PRO A 118 -0.36 4.64 5.38
CA PRO A 118 -0.71 3.29 5.81
C PRO A 118 -0.03 2.95 7.15
N LEU A 119 -0.55 1.96 7.85
CA LEU A 119 -0.08 1.43 9.12
C LEU A 119 1.42 1.18 9.12
N ILE A 120 1.95 0.48 8.11
CA ILE A 120 3.38 0.17 8.03
C ILE A 120 4.25 1.44 8.03
N CYS A 121 3.76 2.53 7.43
CA CYS A 121 4.44 3.83 7.43
C CYS A 121 4.31 4.59 8.75
N ARG A 122 3.31 4.28 9.58
CA ARG A 122 3.09 4.88 10.90
C ARG A 122 3.95 4.20 11.97
N VAL A 123 4.19 2.90 11.81
CA VAL A 123 5.00 2.10 12.74
C VAL A 123 6.46 1.96 12.28
N PHE A 124 6.85 2.62 11.19
CA PHE A 124 8.24 2.62 10.71
C PHE A 124 9.16 3.26 11.75
N GLY A 125 10.33 2.66 11.99
CA GLY A 125 11.23 3.06 13.07
C GLY A 125 10.78 2.54 14.45
N THR A 126 9.88 1.56 14.51
CA THR A 126 9.58 0.81 15.74
C THR A 126 10.14 -0.61 15.65
N MET A 127 10.05 -1.39 16.72
CA MET A 127 10.41 -2.81 16.66
C MET A 127 9.58 -3.62 15.66
N ALA A 128 8.34 -3.21 15.35
CA ALA A 128 7.49 -3.89 14.37
C ALA A 128 7.91 -3.61 12.91
N ALA A 129 8.59 -2.48 12.66
CA ALA A 129 9.10 -2.11 11.35
C ALA A 129 10.40 -1.30 11.50
N PRO A 130 11.53 -1.96 11.81
CA PRO A 130 12.78 -1.27 12.14
C PRO A 130 13.34 -0.49 10.96
N CYS A 131 14.00 0.62 11.26
CA CYS A 131 14.72 1.43 10.27
C CYS A 131 16.21 1.01 10.24
N GLN A 132 16.83 1.07 9.06
CA GLN A 132 18.27 0.81 8.91
C GLN A 132 19.15 2.02 9.26
N GLU A 133 18.55 3.20 9.37
CA GLU A 133 19.24 4.41 9.84
C GLU A 133 19.56 4.30 11.34
N PRO A 134 20.56 5.05 11.85
CA PRO A 134 20.92 5.05 13.26
C PRO A 134 19.88 5.79 14.12
N VAL A 135 18.68 5.24 14.17
CA VAL A 135 17.59 5.66 15.06
C VAL A 135 17.34 4.53 16.04
N GLU A 136 17.16 4.86 17.32
CA GLU A 136 16.71 3.88 18.30
C GLU A 136 15.24 3.56 18.01
N PRO A 137 14.88 2.29 17.74
CA PRO A 137 13.50 1.98 17.41
C PRO A 137 12.59 2.24 18.61
N GLY A 138 11.45 2.87 18.37
CA GLY A 138 10.43 2.99 19.40
C GLY A 138 9.87 1.62 19.82
N ASP A 139 9.55 1.50 21.09
CA ASP A 139 8.88 0.31 21.63
C ASP A 139 7.40 0.31 21.22
N LEU A 140 7.07 -0.51 20.21
CA LEU A 140 5.69 -0.85 19.86
C LEU A 140 5.49 -2.32 20.15
N GLN A 141 4.58 -2.64 21.07
CA GLN A 141 4.27 -4.01 21.40
C GLN A 141 3.70 -4.75 20.19
N GLU A 142 4.24 -5.93 19.91
CA GLU A 142 3.86 -6.77 18.77
C GLU A 142 2.35 -7.09 18.74
N ASN A 143 1.77 -7.37 19.91
CA ASN A 143 0.33 -7.62 20.05
C ASN A 143 -0.52 -6.43 19.58
N LEU A 144 -0.08 -5.20 19.83
CA LEU A 144 -0.79 -3.98 19.46
C LEU A 144 -0.70 -3.74 17.95
N PHE A 145 0.47 -3.99 17.37
CA PHE A 145 0.65 -3.98 15.92
C PHE A 145 -0.30 -4.96 15.25
N TYR A 146 -0.35 -6.22 15.69
CA TYR A 146 -1.24 -7.22 15.09
C TYR A 146 -2.72 -6.92 15.32
N GLN A 147 -3.11 -6.30 16.42
CA GLN A 147 -4.48 -5.81 16.60
C GLN A 147 -4.82 -4.73 15.56
N ALA A 148 -3.93 -3.76 15.33
CA ALA A 148 -4.11 -2.73 14.32
C ALA A 148 -4.14 -3.32 12.90
N TYR A 149 -3.22 -4.25 12.61
CA TYR A 149 -3.16 -4.99 11.36
C TYR A 149 -4.49 -5.73 11.12
N ASN A 150 -4.96 -6.52 12.08
CA ASN A 150 -6.17 -7.32 11.92
C ASN A 150 -7.42 -6.47 11.63
N LEU A 151 -7.50 -5.24 12.17
CA LEU A 151 -8.59 -4.31 11.85
C LEU A 151 -8.66 -3.93 10.36
N LEU A 152 -7.53 -3.95 9.66
CA LEU A 152 -7.41 -3.53 8.26
C LEU A 152 -7.56 -4.67 7.26
N TYR A 153 -7.27 -5.91 7.69
CA TYR A 153 -7.23 -7.10 6.84
C TYR A 153 -8.39 -8.07 7.07
N TYR A 154 -9.12 -7.94 8.19
CA TYR A 154 -10.21 -8.85 8.55
C TYR A 154 -11.48 -8.12 9.01
N SER A 155 -12.64 -8.73 8.70
CA SER A 155 -13.94 -8.32 9.22
C SER A 155 -14.76 -9.54 9.61
N ASN A 156 -15.06 -9.71 10.90
CA ASN A 156 -15.77 -10.90 11.43
C ASN A 156 -15.11 -12.20 10.96
N ASP A 157 -13.78 -12.28 11.08
CA ASP A 157 -12.93 -13.39 10.62
C ASP A 157 -12.95 -13.65 9.10
N ILE A 158 -13.60 -12.77 8.32
CA ILE A 158 -13.56 -12.80 6.86
C ILE A 158 -12.37 -11.97 6.39
N LEU A 159 -11.53 -12.60 5.56
CA LEU A 159 -10.39 -11.97 4.90
C LEU A 159 -10.85 -10.89 3.91
N ILE A 160 -10.17 -9.75 3.94
CA ILE A 160 -10.36 -8.67 2.97
C ILE A 160 -9.25 -8.78 1.91
N ALA A 161 -9.63 -9.25 0.73
CA ALA A 161 -8.75 -9.36 -0.43
C ALA A 161 -9.54 -9.03 -1.70
N LEU A 162 -8.84 -8.62 -2.77
CA LEU A 162 -9.46 -8.33 -4.06
C LEU A 162 -9.13 -9.44 -5.05
N ASN A 163 -10.16 -10.14 -5.55
CA ASN A 163 -9.96 -11.18 -6.56
C ASN A 163 -9.31 -10.57 -7.83
N LEU A 164 -8.18 -11.14 -8.24
CA LEU A 164 -7.58 -10.88 -9.55
C LEU A 164 -8.26 -11.75 -10.61
N ASP A 165 -8.50 -13.01 -10.26
CA ASP A 165 -9.18 -14.00 -11.07
C ASP A 165 -9.91 -15.02 -10.17
N ARG A 166 -10.25 -16.21 -10.72
CA ARG A 166 -10.94 -17.27 -9.96
C ARG A 166 -10.03 -18.04 -8.99
N GLU A 167 -8.72 -18.00 -9.21
CA GLU A 167 -7.73 -18.75 -8.47
C GLU A 167 -7.00 -17.88 -7.44
N GLN A 168 -6.94 -16.57 -7.66
CA GLN A 168 -6.09 -15.67 -6.90
C GLN A 168 -6.76 -14.38 -6.50
N ALA A 169 -6.45 -13.94 -5.28
CA ALA A 169 -6.79 -12.63 -4.76
C ALA A 169 -5.53 -11.87 -4.32
N LEU A 170 -5.54 -10.56 -4.50
CA LEU A 170 -4.55 -9.64 -3.98
C LEU A 170 -4.87 -9.31 -2.53
N PHE A 171 -3.92 -9.55 -1.64
CA PHE A 171 -4.07 -9.34 -0.20
C PHE A 171 -3.32 -8.10 0.27
N GLU A 172 -2.05 -7.96 -0.12
CA GLU A 172 -1.23 -6.78 0.14
C GLU A 172 -0.51 -6.33 -1.13
N ALA A 173 -0.51 -5.03 -1.38
CA ALA A 173 0.18 -4.50 -2.55
C ALA A 173 0.60 -3.03 -2.38
N PRO A 174 1.55 -2.55 -3.19
CA PRO A 174 1.81 -1.13 -3.35
C PRO A 174 0.65 -0.42 -4.02
N PHE A 175 0.55 0.89 -3.76
CA PHE A 175 -0.53 1.75 -4.28
C PHE A 175 -0.76 1.59 -5.79
N ALA A 176 0.31 1.55 -6.58
CA ALA A 176 0.19 1.41 -8.04
C ALA A 176 -0.47 0.07 -8.45
N LEU A 177 -0.19 -1.02 -7.75
CA LEU A 177 -0.79 -2.31 -8.07
C LEU A 177 -2.26 -2.35 -7.63
N TRP A 178 -2.59 -1.71 -6.50
CA TRP A 178 -3.99 -1.52 -6.10
C TRP A 178 -4.79 -0.71 -7.12
N CYS A 179 -4.20 0.33 -7.72
CA CYS A 179 -4.86 1.08 -8.80
C CYS A 179 -5.22 0.18 -9.99
N LEU A 180 -4.35 -0.76 -10.36
CA LEU A 180 -4.63 -1.72 -11.43
C LEU A 180 -5.67 -2.76 -11.00
N ALA A 181 -5.55 -3.29 -9.78
CA ALA A 181 -6.43 -4.33 -9.27
C ALA A 181 -7.89 -3.82 -9.16
N ASP A 182 -8.08 -2.61 -8.66
CA ASP A 182 -9.40 -2.06 -8.31
C ASP A 182 -10.18 -1.44 -9.49
N ASN A 183 -9.56 -1.29 -10.66
CA ASN A 183 -10.14 -0.52 -11.77
C ASN A 183 -11.11 -1.34 -12.65
N SER A 184 -10.62 -2.38 -13.33
CA SER A 184 -11.44 -3.21 -14.23
C SER A 184 -10.92 -4.65 -14.32
N GLU A 185 -11.69 -5.53 -14.96
CA GLU A 185 -11.25 -6.90 -15.24
C GLU A 185 -10.01 -6.92 -16.14
N GLU A 186 -9.94 -6.03 -17.13
CA GLU A 186 -8.79 -5.88 -18.02
C GLU A 186 -7.51 -5.52 -17.23
N THR A 187 -7.59 -4.54 -16.33
CA THR A 187 -6.43 -4.12 -15.54
C THR A 187 -5.99 -5.16 -14.51
N ARG A 188 -6.92 -6.01 -14.02
CA ARG A 188 -6.57 -7.19 -13.21
C ARG A 188 -5.82 -8.23 -14.04
N GLY A 189 -6.26 -8.49 -15.27
CA GLY A 189 -5.54 -9.37 -16.20
C GLY A 189 -4.13 -8.86 -16.49
N PHE A 190 -3.98 -7.56 -16.76
CA PHE A 190 -2.67 -6.92 -16.90
C PHE A 190 -1.80 -7.09 -15.65
N LEU A 191 -2.34 -6.79 -14.46
CA LEU A 191 -1.62 -6.94 -13.20
C LEU A 191 -1.17 -8.38 -12.97
N ARG A 192 -2.01 -9.37 -13.31
CA ARG A 192 -1.69 -10.79 -13.17
C ARG A 192 -0.46 -11.15 -13.99
N THR A 193 -0.46 -10.81 -15.28
CA THR A 193 0.68 -11.01 -16.18
C THR A 193 1.92 -10.27 -15.68
N LEU A 194 1.76 -9.02 -15.25
CA LEU A 194 2.85 -8.20 -14.73
C LEU A 194 3.53 -8.85 -13.52
N LEU A 195 2.76 -9.36 -12.56
CA LEU A 195 3.28 -10.04 -11.37
C LEU A 195 4.02 -11.34 -11.73
N GLU A 196 3.56 -12.07 -12.74
CA GLU A 196 4.21 -13.31 -13.20
C GLU A 196 5.49 -13.08 -13.99
N GLU A 197 5.54 -12.03 -14.80
CA GLU A 197 6.74 -11.67 -15.56
C GLU A 197 7.80 -11.00 -14.68
N ARG A 198 7.36 -10.29 -13.63
CA ARG A 198 8.21 -9.44 -12.79
C ARG A 198 8.19 -9.87 -11.33
N LYS A 199 8.27 -11.20 -11.12
CA LYS A 199 8.22 -11.90 -9.83
C LYS A 199 9.05 -11.23 -8.72
N ASP A 200 10.21 -10.68 -9.06
CA ASP A 200 11.12 -10.06 -8.08
C ASP A 200 11.01 -8.54 -7.94
N SER A 201 10.37 -7.88 -8.89
CA SER A 201 10.32 -6.41 -8.92
C SER A 201 9.16 -5.85 -8.10
N PHE A 202 8.05 -6.59 -8.05
CA PHE A 202 6.81 -6.13 -7.44
C PHE A 202 6.51 -6.95 -6.20
N ASN A 203 6.91 -6.43 -5.04
CA ASN A 203 6.47 -6.98 -3.76
C ASN A 203 4.95 -6.90 -3.69
N ALA A 204 4.29 -8.03 -3.51
CA ALA A 204 2.86 -8.15 -3.26
C ALA A 204 2.60 -9.50 -2.56
N VAL A 205 1.56 -9.55 -1.73
CA VAL A 205 1.07 -10.79 -1.13
C VAL A 205 -0.22 -11.18 -1.82
N LEU A 206 -0.24 -12.41 -2.31
CA LEU A 206 -1.36 -13.03 -3.00
C LEU A 206 -1.96 -14.12 -2.11
N TYR A 207 -3.26 -14.33 -2.24
CA TYR A 207 -4.00 -15.40 -1.61
C TYR A 207 -4.44 -16.40 -2.70
N ASP A 208 -4.06 -17.65 -2.53
CA ASP A 208 -4.45 -18.76 -3.39
C ASP A 208 -5.81 -19.30 -2.91
N CYS A 209 -6.86 -19.03 -3.67
CA CYS A 209 -8.23 -19.37 -3.29
C CYS A 209 -8.46 -20.89 -3.24
N GLY A 210 -7.75 -21.66 -4.08
CA GLY A 210 -7.87 -23.11 -4.14
C GLY A 210 -7.11 -23.83 -3.03
N GLN A 211 -5.95 -23.28 -2.63
CA GLN A 211 -5.08 -23.88 -1.62
C GLN A 211 -5.24 -23.29 -0.22
N ASN A 212 -6.00 -22.19 -0.07
CA ASN A 212 -6.19 -21.47 1.20
C ASN A 212 -4.85 -21.09 1.88
N ASN A 213 -3.92 -20.57 1.07
CA ASN A 213 -2.62 -20.13 1.53
C ASN A 213 -2.26 -18.74 0.98
N PHE A 214 -1.40 -18.05 1.71
CA PHE A 214 -0.79 -16.80 1.26
C PHE A 214 0.55 -17.11 0.64
N TYR A 215 0.92 -16.34 -0.37
CA TYR A 215 2.24 -16.45 -0.97
C TYR A 215 2.70 -15.11 -1.53
N ALA A 216 4.01 -14.97 -1.66
CA ALA A 216 4.64 -13.89 -2.40
C ALA A 216 5.69 -14.48 -3.33
N TYR A 217 6.12 -13.69 -4.32
CA TYR A 217 7.29 -14.05 -5.11
C TYR A 217 8.54 -13.47 -4.44
N HIS A 218 9.56 -14.31 -4.26
CA HIS A 218 10.85 -13.93 -3.71
C HIS A 218 11.96 -14.67 -4.45
N GLN A 219 12.90 -13.94 -5.04
CA GLN A 219 14.00 -14.50 -5.85
C GLN A 219 13.49 -15.41 -7.00
N GLY A 220 12.41 -15.01 -7.65
CA GLY A 220 11.77 -15.67 -8.78
C GLY A 220 10.90 -16.85 -8.38
N MET A 221 10.86 -17.20 -7.08
CA MET A 221 10.17 -18.37 -6.56
C MET A 221 8.88 -17.98 -5.83
N LYS A 222 7.83 -18.78 -6.01
CA LYS A 222 6.62 -18.71 -5.19
C LYS A 222 6.97 -19.20 -3.78
N VAL A 223 6.91 -18.31 -2.79
CA VAL A 223 7.16 -18.62 -1.38
C VAL A 223 5.83 -18.59 -0.64
N ILE A 224 5.43 -19.73 -0.09
CA ILE A 224 4.25 -19.83 0.77
C ILE A 224 4.57 -19.17 2.11
N LEU A 225 3.74 -18.23 2.53
CA LEU A 225 3.86 -17.57 3.82
C LEU A 225 3.16 -18.45 4.86
N SER A 226 3.90 -18.92 5.86
CA SER A 226 3.34 -19.65 6.99
C SER A 226 2.42 -18.73 7.79
N LYS A 227 1.22 -19.23 8.12
CA LYS A 227 0.27 -18.58 9.03
C LYS A 227 0.83 -18.46 10.44
#